data_AF-A0A6L4U4F0-F1
#
_entry.id   AF-A0A6L4U4F0-F1
#
_cell.length_a   1.000
_cell.length_b   1.000
_cell.length_c   1.000
_cell.angle_alpha   90.00
_cell.angle_beta   90.00
_cell.angle_gamma   90.00
#
_symmetry.space_group_name_H-M   'P 1'
#
loop_
_entity.id
_entity.type
_entity.pdbx_description
1 polymer ?
#
loop_
_entity_poly.entity_id
_entity_poly.type
_entity_poly.pdbx_seq_one_letter_code
_entity_poly.pdbx_strand_id
1 'polypeptide(L)'
;MASDLVHHGQSFDDQPLGFGTLAIHLGNGVDAETGAIRRPITLANAYALPYDASALAIAKHLESLDVVRFVAYPGLESHLHHEVAASQLARPDSGFGGVLSFGLDTDHDGHNRFVSKLNVITSAVSLGHDQSLIVFLGEDDERQYLYPPEFHRGFFRLAVGLEDTDDLIRDIDHALAEAGFEV
;
A
#
# COMPACT_ATOMS: atom_id res chain seq x y z
N MET A 1 -8.93 15.69 9.88
CA MET A 1 -8.54 15.03 11.14
C MET A 1 -7.44 14.07 10.76
N ALA A 2 -6.18 14.37 11.09
CA ALA A 2 -5.11 13.40 10.90
C ALA A 2 -5.40 12.26 11.88
N SER A 3 -5.64 11.04 11.39
CA SER A 3 -5.70 9.88 12.27
C SER A 3 -4.39 9.76 13.04
N ASP A 4 -4.40 9.05 14.16
CA ASP A 4 -3.19 8.57 14.84
C ASP A 4 -2.45 7.58 13.92
N LEU A 5 -1.88 8.09 12.81
CA LEU A 5 -1.35 7.37 11.65
C LEU A 5 -0.05 6.60 11.94
N VAL A 6 0.29 6.39 13.20
CA VAL A 6 1.53 5.74 13.60
C VAL A 6 1.21 4.71 14.68
N HIS A 7 0.80 3.52 14.25
CA HIS A 7 0.60 2.40 15.16
C HIS A 7 1.96 1.93 15.70
N HIS A 8 2.13 2.02 17.02
CA HIS A 8 3.38 1.73 17.73
C HIS A 8 3.70 0.21 17.82
N GLY A 9 3.54 -0.52 16.71
CA GLY A 9 3.71 -1.98 16.68
C GLY A 9 2.63 -2.75 17.44
N GLN A 10 1.45 -2.15 17.66
CA GLN A 10 0.30 -2.81 18.26
C GLN A 10 -0.52 -3.54 17.18
N SER A 11 -0.98 -4.74 17.50
CA SER A 11 -1.88 -5.52 16.65
C SER A 11 -3.24 -4.83 16.47
N PHE A 12 -3.80 -4.91 15.26
CA PHE A 12 -5.13 -4.41 14.93
C PHE A 12 -6.22 -5.50 14.91
N ASP A 13 -5.83 -6.79 14.91
CA ASP A 13 -6.73 -7.95 14.77
C ASP A 13 -6.44 -9.06 15.80
N ASP A 14 -5.92 -8.69 16.97
CA ASP A 14 -5.46 -9.61 18.03
C ASP A 14 -4.39 -10.67 17.62
N GLN A 15 -3.84 -10.59 16.40
CA GLN A 15 -2.75 -11.44 15.92
C GLN A 15 -1.40 -10.70 15.96
N PRO A 16 -0.29 -11.36 16.37
CA PRO A 16 1.00 -10.70 16.40
C PRO A 16 1.43 -10.25 14.99
N LEU A 17 2.01 -9.04 14.89
CA LEU A 17 2.66 -8.57 13.67
C LEU A 17 3.98 -9.33 13.44
N GLY A 18 4.34 -9.48 12.17
CA GLY A 18 5.59 -10.12 11.74
C GLY A 18 6.83 -9.29 12.10
N PHE A 19 7.99 -9.93 12.01
CA PHE A 19 9.26 -9.30 12.39
C PHE A 19 9.61 -8.10 11.50
N GLY A 20 9.38 -8.17 10.19
CA GLY A 20 9.66 -7.08 9.24
C GLY A 20 8.79 -5.86 9.53
N THR A 21 7.48 -6.08 9.71
CA THR A 21 6.54 -5.03 10.12
C THR A 21 6.96 -4.40 11.44
N LEU A 22 7.26 -5.22 12.44
CA LEU A 22 7.74 -4.72 13.72
C LEU A 22 9.06 -3.96 13.57
N ALA A 23 10.02 -4.43 12.79
CA ALA A 23 11.33 -3.77 12.63
C ALA A 23 11.22 -2.36 12.03
N ILE A 24 10.23 -2.12 11.17
CA ILE A 24 9.96 -0.81 10.54
C ILE A 24 9.21 0.12 11.49
N HIS A 25 8.26 -0.44 12.25
CA HIS A 25 7.31 0.36 13.02
C HIS A 25 7.64 0.47 14.52
N LEU A 26 8.43 -0.45 15.11
CA LEU A 26 8.89 -0.37 16.50
C LEU A 26 9.85 0.81 16.67
N GLY A 27 9.55 1.69 17.63
CA GLY A 27 10.39 2.84 17.94
C GLY A 27 9.99 4.14 17.24
N ASN A 28 8.93 4.13 16.43
CA ASN A 28 8.24 5.35 15.96
C ASN A 28 7.37 5.99 17.06
N GLY A 29 7.84 5.95 18.31
CA GLY A 29 7.23 6.69 19.43
C GLY A 29 7.86 8.08 19.55
N VAL A 30 7.16 9.00 20.20
CA VAL A 30 7.73 10.32 20.52
C VAL A 30 8.98 10.13 21.36
N ASP A 31 10.10 10.65 20.87
CA ASP A 31 11.34 10.70 21.62
C ASP A 31 11.13 11.51 22.90
N ALA A 32 11.33 10.87 24.05
CA ALA A 32 11.03 11.47 25.34
C ALA A 32 11.99 12.61 25.74
N GLU A 33 13.12 12.77 25.05
CA GLU A 33 14.17 13.74 25.40
C GLU A 33 14.06 15.01 24.54
N THR A 34 13.86 14.86 23.23
CA THR A 34 13.78 15.95 22.26
C THR A 34 12.35 16.26 21.84
N GLY A 35 11.37 15.40 22.16
CA GLY A 35 9.99 15.52 21.68
C GLY A 35 9.84 15.25 20.19
N ALA A 36 10.87 14.72 19.52
CA ALA A 36 10.81 14.42 18.10
C ALA A 36 9.97 13.16 17.89
N ILE A 37 9.06 13.18 16.91
CA ILE A 37 8.21 12.02 16.59
C ILE A 37 9.04 10.83 16.06
N ARG A 38 10.29 11.04 15.65
CA ARG A 38 11.20 9.99 15.14
C ARG A 38 12.66 10.22 15.57
N ARG A 39 13.33 9.17 16.06
CA ARG A 39 14.80 9.12 16.11
C ARG A 39 15.32 8.78 14.71
N PRO A 40 16.27 9.53 14.13
CA PRO A 40 16.67 9.36 12.75
C PRO A 40 17.59 8.13 12.61
N ILE A 41 17.01 6.93 12.45
CA ILE A 41 17.70 5.78 11.84
C ILE A 41 16.97 5.34 10.56
N THR A 42 16.13 6.19 9.97
CA THR A 42 15.58 5.89 8.63
C THR A 42 16.57 6.34 7.57
N LEU A 43 17.48 5.44 7.19
CA LEU A 43 18.27 5.60 5.97
C LEU A 43 17.31 5.43 4.79
N ALA A 44 16.92 6.56 4.18
CA ALA A 44 16.21 6.58 2.91
C ALA A 44 17.14 6.09 1.80
N ASN A 45 17.24 4.78 1.62
CA ASN A 45 17.95 4.16 0.51
C ASN A 45 16.98 3.24 -0.21
N ALA A 46 17.00 3.24 -1.54
CA ALA A 46 16.26 2.30 -2.37
C ALA A 46 16.63 0.86 -1.98
N TYR A 47 15.80 0.23 -1.15
CA TYR A 47 16.03 -1.13 -0.69
C TYR A 47 15.68 -2.10 -1.82
N ALA A 48 16.52 -3.11 -2.01
CA ALA A 48 16.14 -4.27 -2.79
C ALA A 48 15.05 -5.02 -2.01
N LEU A 49 13.88 -5.18 -2.62
CA LEU A 49 12.84 -6.03 -2.06
C LEU A 49 13.37 -7.48 -2.03
N PRO A 50 13.08 -8.26 -0.97
CA PRO A 50 13.42 -9.68 -0.96
C PRO A 50 12.79 -10.42 -2.15
N TYR A 51 13.26 -11.65 -2.39
CA TYR A 51 13.06 -12.44 -3.63
C TYR A 51 11.60 -12.86 -3.93
N ASP A 52 10.63 -12.34 -3.18
CA ASP A 52 9.21 -12.45 -3.47
C ASP A 52 8.66 -11.02 -3.52
N ALA A 53 8.18 -10.58 -4.67
CA ALA A 53 7.71 -9.21 -4.79
C ALA A 53 6.41 -9.10 -3.99
N SER A 54 6.48 -8.59 -2.76
CA SER A 54 5.32 -8.31 -1.90
C SER A 54 4.20 -7.61 -2.66
N ALA A 55 4.57 -6.70 -3.58
CA ALA A 55 3.65 -6.02 -4.48
C ALA A 55 2.91 -6.95 -5.47
N LEU A 56 3.53 -8.02 -5.98
CA LEU A 56 2.86 -9.01 -6.82
C LEU A 56 1.85 -9.83 -6.03
N ALA A 57 2.20 -10.25 -4.81
CA ALA A 57 1.30 -10.97 -3.94
C ALA A 57 0.09 -10.11 -3.56
N ILE A 58 0.32 -8.86 -3.15
CA ILE A 58 -0.73 -7.88 -2.87
C ILE A 58 -1.58 -7.60 -4.13
N ALA A 59 -0.95 -7.43 -5.30
CA ALA A 59 -1.67 -7.21 -6.55
C ALA A 59 -2.59 -8.39 -6.92
N LYS A 60 -2.11 -9.63 -6.76
CA LYS A 60 -2.90 -10.84 -6.98
C LYS A 60 -4.04 -10.98 -5.98
N HIS A 61 -3.78 -10.65 -4.72
CA HIS A 61 -4.82 -10.63 -3.68
C HIS A 61 -5.92 -9.63 -4.03
N LEU A 62 -5.55 -8.38 -4.33
CA LEU A 62 -6.48 -7.35 -4.76
C LEU A 62 -7.26 -7.75 -6.02
N GLU A 63 -6.62 -8.38 -7.00
CA GLU A 63 -7.29 -8.84 -8.24
C GLU A 63 -8.30 -9.96 -7.99
N SER A 64 -8.21 -10.64 -6.85
CA SER A 64 -9.15 -11.70 -6.47
C SER A 64 -10.42 -11.20 -5.76
N LEU A 65 -10.47 -9.93 -5.37
CA LEU A 65 -11.57 -9.36 -4.59
C LEU A 65 -12.64 -8.72 -5.49
N ASP A 66 -13.90 -9.10 -5.33
CA ASP A 66 -15.03 -8.59 -6.14
C ASP A 66 -15.25 -7.07 -5.97
N VAL A 67 -14.89 -6.52 -4.81
CA VAL A 67 -14.97 -5.07 -4.54
C VAL A 67 -13.91 -4.27 -5.31
N VAL A 68 -12.85 -4.92 -5.80
CA VAL A 68 -11.77 -4.29 -6.56
C VAL A 68 -12.13 -4.26 -8.03
N ARG A 69 -12.34 -3.05 -8.55
CA ARG A 69 -12.74 -2.81 -9.94
C ARG A 69 -11.61 -3.00 -10.95
N PHE A 70 -10.38 -2.70 -10.53
CA PHE A 70 -9.19 -2.96 -11.34
C PHE A 70 -7.94 -2.98 -10.47
N VAL A 71 -6.92 -3.71 -10.93
CA VAL A 71 -5.54 -3.63 -10.44
C VAL A 71 -4.62 -3.35 -11.62
N ALA A 72 -3.77 -2.34 -11.48
CA ALA A 72 -2.75 -1.96 -12.44
C ALA A 72 -1.37 -2.19 -11.81
N TYR A 73 -0.80 -3.36 -12.09
CA TYR A 73 0.56 -3.72 -11.69
C TYR A 73 1.27 -4.44 -12.85
N PRO A 74 2.44 -3.99 -13.31
CA PRO A 74 3.10 -4.59 -14.47
C PRO A 74 3.51 -6.06 -14.31
N GLY A 75 3.60 -6.55 -13.06
CA GLY A 75 3.89 -7.95 -12.77
C GLY A 75 2.70 -8.90 -12.91
N LEU A 76 1.47 -8.39 -13.02
CA LEU A 76 0.29 -9.22 -13.30
C LEU A 76 0.26 -9.59 -14.78
N GLU A 77 0.00 -10.86 -15.08
CA GLU A 77 -0.15 -11.35 -16.46
C GLU A 77 -1.34 -10.70 -17.18
N SER A 78 -2.36 -10.26 -16.42
CA SER A 78 -3.53 -9.53 -16.91
C SER A 78 -3.20 -8.09 -17.34
N HIS A 79 -2.05 -7.54 -16.95
CA HIS A 79 -1.69 -6.16 -17.24
C HIS A 79 -1.36 -5.97 -18.73
N LEU A 80 -1.93 -4.94 -19.36
CA LEU A 80 -1.80 -4.65 -20.80
C LEU A 80 -0.33 -4.65 -21.30
N HIS A 81 0.58 -4.18 -20.46
CA HIS A 81 2.01 -4.07 -20.78
C HIS A 81 2.89 -5.12 -20.09
N HIS A 82 2.30 -6.23 -19.62
CA HIS A 82 3.04 -7.28 -18.92
C HIS A 82 4.23 -7.81 -19.71
N GLU A 83 4.05 -8.14 -21.00
CA GLU A 83 5.15 -8.67 -21.82
C GLU A 83 6.34 -7.71 -21.94
N VAL A 84 6.05 -6.42 -22.13
CA VAL A 84 7.07 -5.36 -22.17
C VAL A 84 7.75 -5.23 -20.82
N ALA A 85 6.96 -5.17 -19.75
CA ALA A 85 7.46 -5.09 -18.39
C ALA A 85 8.32 -6.31 -18.03
N ALA A 86 7.94 -7.52 -18.44
CA ALA A 86 8.71 -8.73 -18.22
C ALA A 86 10.05 -8.68 -18.96
N SER A 87 10.06 -8.16 -20.20
CA SER A 87 11.30 -8.04 -20.97
C SER A 87 12.30 -7.01 -20.42
N GLN A 88 11.83 -6.01 -19.65
CA GLN A 88 12.64 -4.87 -19.21
C GLN A 88 12.91 -4.84 -17.70
N LEU A 89 11.94 -5.31 -16.92
CA LEU A 89 11.85 -5.12 -15.47
C LEU A 89 11.94 -6.43 -14.70
N ALA A 90 11.49 -7.57 -15.25
CA ALA A 90 11.51 -8.84 -14.54
C ALA A 90 12.95 -9.28 -14.26
N ARG A 91 13.47 -8.83 -13.12
CA ARG A 91 14.77 -9.24 -12.59
C ARG A 91 14.55 -10.17 -11.41
N PRO A 92 15.40 -11.19 -11.26
CA PRO A 92 15.30 -12.11 -10.13
C PRO A 92 15.36 -11.42 -8.76
N ASP A 93 16.02 -10.26 -8.68
CA ASP A 93 16.34 -9.53 -7.46
C ASP A 93 15.45 -8.30 -7.19
N SER A 94 14.55 -7.92 -8.10
CA SER A 94 13.71 -6.71 -7.92
C SER A 94 12.27 -6.82 -8.38
N GLY A 95 11.90 -7.92 -9.06
CA GLY A 95 10.56 -8.08 -9.63
C GLY A 95 10.16 -6.90 -10.52
N PHE A 96 8.89 -6.50 -10.46
CA PHE A 96 8.31 -5.44 -11.31
C PHE A 96 8.22 -4.07 -10.59
N GLY A 97 8.98 -3.91 -9.49
CA GLY A 97 8.90 -2.75 -8.61
C GLY A 97 7.79 -2.87 -7.55
N GLY A 98 7.80 -1.94 -6.59
CA GLY A 98 6.89 -1.93 -5.44
C GLY A 98 5.67 -1.02 -5.57
N VAL A 99 5.41 -0.44 -6.75
CA VAL A 99 4.28 0.49 -6.94
C VAL A 99 3.19 -0.18 -7.76
N LEU A 100 1.96 -0.15 -7.24
CA LEU A 100 0.76 -0.60 -7.93
C LEU A 100 -0.37 0.42 -7.75
N SER A 101 -1.35 0.37 -8.64
CA SER A 101 -2.58 1.13 -8.49
C SER A 101 -3.79 0.20 -8.49
N PHE A 102 -4.83 0.52 -7.75
CA PHE A 102 -6.09 -0.22 -7.77
C PHE A 102 -7.27 0.69 -7.48
N GLY A 103 -8.44 0.36 -7.98
CA GLY A 103 -9.68 1.10 -7.73
C GLY A 103 -10.72 0.22 -7.07
N LEU A 104 -11.44 0.75 -6.08
CA LEU A 104 -12.60 0.07 -5.49
C LEU A 104 -13.88 0.45 -6.25
N ASP A 105 -14.86 -0.45 -6.26
CA ASP A 105 -16.19 -0.16 -6.80
C ASP A 105 -17.07 0.55 -5.77
N THR A 106 -16.74 1.81 -5.48
CA THR A 106 -17.41 2.62 -4.46
C THR A 106 -17.42 4.10 -4.83
N ASP A 107 -18.16 4.91 -4.05
CA ASP A 107 -18.12 6.37 -4.11
C ASP A 107 -16.88 6.97 -3.42
N HIS A 108 -16.70 8.28 -3.55
CA HIS A 108 -15.60 9.04 -2.94
C HIS A 108 -15.47 8.78 -1.43
N ASP A 109 -16.60 8.79 -0.72
CA ASP A 109 -16.62 8.58 0.72
C ASP A 109 -16.20 7.16 1.10
N GLY A 110 -16.54 6.15 0.29
CA GLY A 110 -16.06 4.78 0.49
C GLY A 110 -14.57 4.63 0.33
N HIS A 111 -13.96 5.34 -0.62
CA HIS A 111 -12.51 5.37 -0.75
C HIS A 111 -11.85 5.98 0.49
N ASN A 112 -12.37 7.11 0.98
CA ASN A 112 -11.86 7.75 2.19
C ASN A 112 -12.09 6.87 3.45
N ARG A 113 -13.23 6.18 3.55
CA ARG A 113 -13.48 5.24 4.65
C ARG A 113 -12.45 4.13 4.67
N PHE A 114 -12.19 3.47 3.54
CA PHE A 114 -11.15 2.44 3.44
C PHE A 114 -9.79 2.94 3.93
N VAL A 115 -9.31 4.07 3.42
CA VAL A 115 -8.00 4.64 3.84
C VAL A 115 -7.97 4.98 5.33
N SER A 116 -9.10 5.42 5.90
CA SER A 116 -9.18 5.75 7.34
C SER A 116 -9.13 4.54 8.27
N LYS A 117 -9.26 3.32 7.73
CA LYS A 117 -9.30 2.05 8.47
C LYS A 117 -8.01 1.22 8.37
N LEU A 118 -7.04 1.68 7.58
CA LEU A 118 -5.71 1.09 7.52
C LEU A 118 -4.93 1.40 8.80
N ASN A 119 -4.23 0.40 9.33
CA ASN A 119 -3.45 0.46 10.56
C ASN A 119 -1.95 0.28 10.32
N VAL A 120 -1.55 -0.41 9.25
CA VAL A 120 -0.14 -0.63 8.88
C VAL A 120 0.25 0.31 7.73
N ILE A 121 -0.56 0.34 6.67
CA ILE A 121 -0.31 1.16 5.50
C ILE A 121 -0.61 2.63 5.81
N THR A 122 0.37 3.50 5.59
CA THR A 122 0.25 4.92 5.95
C THR A 122 -0.29 5.75 4.77
N SER A 123 -1.29 6.60 5.04
CA SER A 123 -1.76 7.58 4.06
C SER A 123 -0.72 8.70 3.84
N ALA A 124 -0.02 8.68 2.70
CA ALA A 124 0.99 9.66 2.34
C ALA A 124 1.25 9.71 0.82
N VAL A 125 1.68 10.87 0.33
CA VAL A 125 1.94 11.11 -1.10
C VAL A 125 3.33 10.69 -1.59
N SER A 126 4.24 10.34 -0.69
CA SER A 126 5.62 9.91 -1.03
C SER A 126 5.66 8.47 -1.56
N LEU A 127 6.82 8.02 -2.02
CA LEU A 127 7.07 6.65 -2.50
C LEU A 127 8.52 6.24 -2.20
N GLY A 128 8.78 4.93 -2.15
CA GLY A 128 10.12 4.37 -1.91
C GLY A 128 10.64 4.54 -0.48
N HIS A 129 9.73 4.59 0.49
CA HIS A 129 10.04 4.55 1.91
C HIS A 129 10.16 3.08 2.38
N ASP A 130 10.72 2.83 3.56
CA ASP A 130 10.66 1.49 4.19
C ASP A 130 9.22 1.11 4.60
N GLN A 131 8.37 2.10 4.86
CA GLN A 131 6.94 1.95 5.14
C GLN A 131 6.11 1.90 3.86
N SER A 132 5.06 1.09 3.87
CA SER A 132 4.03 1.08 2.83
C SER A 132 3.20 2.36 2.88
N LEU A 133 3.10 3.03 1.73
CA LEU A 133 2.42 4.31 1.58
C LEU A 133 1.30 4.23 0.56
N ILE A 134 0.12 4.74 0.92
CA ILE A 134 -1.04 4.82 0.04
C ILE A 134 -1.49 6.27 -0.14
N VAL A 135 -1.91 6.60 -1.36
CA VAL A 135 -2.60 7.87 -1.64
C VAL A 135 -3.85 7.59 -2.45
N PHE A 136 -4.96 8.21 -2.04
CA PHE A 136 -6.18 8.26 -2.82
C PHE A 136 -6.10 9.41 -3.83
N LEU A 137 -6.28 9.09 -5.11
CA LEU A 137 -6.49 10.06 -6.18
C LEU A 137 -7.97 10.00 -6.57
N GLY A 138 -8.69 11.07 -6.25
CA GLY A 138 -10.13 11.15 -6.46
C GLY A 138 -10.55 11.28 -7.92
N GLU A 139 -11.85 11.13 -8.14
CA GLU A 139 -12.54 11.34 -9.41
C GLU A 139 -12.51 12.80 -9.90
N ASP A 140 -12.07 13.75 -9.08
CA ASP A 140 -11.87 15.15 -9.47
C ASP A 140 -10.38 15.54 -9.46
N ASP A 141 -9.47 14.56 -9.51
CA ASP A 141 -8.03 14.82 -9.56
C ASP A 141 -7.66 15.74 -10.75
N GLU A 142 -6.84 16.76 -10.50
CA GLU A 142 -6.44 17.76 -11.49
C GLU A 142 -5.78 17.16 -12.75
N ARG A 143 -5.23 15.94 -12.65
CA ARG A 143 -4.55 15.21 -13.71
C ARG A 143 -5.37 14.06 -14.25
N GLN A 144 -6.64 13.95 -13.90
CA GLN A 144 -7.51 12.86 -14.36
C GLN A 144 -7.47 12.68 -15.89
N TYR A 145 -7.39 13.79 -16.65
CA TYR A 145 -7.32 13.76 -18.11
C TYR A 145 -6.09 13.05 -18.68
N LEU A 146 -5.06 12.80 -17.86
CA LEU A 146 -3.86 12.03 -18.22
C LEU A 146 -4.02 10.52 -17.98
N TYR A 147 -5.07 10.12 -17.25
CA TYR A 147 -5.27 8.72 -16.87
C TYR A 147 -6.20 8.00 -17.85
N PRO A 148 -6.02 6.68 -18.04
CA PRO A 148 -6.99 5.86 -18.75
C PRO A 148 -8.41 5.95 -18.12
N PRO A 149 -9.49 5.75 -18.90
CA PRO A 149 -10.87 5.89 -18.42
C PRO A 149 -11.20 5.08 -17.15
N GLU A 150 -10.59 3.91 -16.98
CA GLU A 150 -10.76 3.08 -15.79
C GLU A 150 -10.21 3.72 -14.51
N PHE A 151 -9.38 4.76 -14.56
CA PHE A 151 -8.91 5.47 -13.37
C PHE A 151 -9.83 6.63 -12.96
N HIS A 152 -10.84 6.98 -13.76
CA HIS A 152 -11.62 8.21 -13.58
C HIS A 152 -12.62 8.13 -12.42
N ARG A 153 -12.94 6.94 -11.92
CA ARG A 153 -13.85 6.74 -10.77
C ARG A 153 -13.12 6.79 -9.41
N GLY A 154 -11.96 7.44 -9.37
CA GLY A 154 -11.05 7.39 -8.23
C GLY A 154 -10.25 6.09 -8.16
N PHE A 155 -9.05 6.17 -7.60
CA PHE A 155 -8.16 5.02 -7.41
C PHE A 155 -7.11 5.30 -6.34
N PHE A 156 -6.45 4.25 -5.87
CA PHE A 156 -5.32 4.34 -4.97
C PHE A 156 -4.02 4.07 -5.71
N ARG A 157 -2.97 4.80 -5.35
CA ARG A 157 -1.59 4.40 -5.62
C ARG A 157 -0.99 3.88 -4.33
N LEU A 158 -0.59 2.62 -4.33
CA LEU A 158 0.11 1.96 -3.23
C LEU A 158 1.58 1.78 -3.58
N ALA A 159 2.47 2.35 -2.76
CA ALA A 159 3.90 2.09 -2.77
C ALA A 159 4.20 1.12 -1.61
N VAL A 160 4.42 -0.14 -1.95
CA VAL A 160 4.70 -1.22 -1.01
C VAL A 160 6.10 -1.05 -0.43
N GLY A 161 6.16 -1.07 0.90
CA GLY A 161 7.36 -0.98 1.71
C GLY A 161 8.01 -2.35 1.96
N LEU A 162 8.65 -2.48 3.12
CA LEU A 162 9.40 -3.67 3.54
C LEU A 162 8.68 -4.49 4.61
N GLU A 163 7.42 -4.16 4.93
CA GLU A 163 6.63 -4.91 5.90
C GLU A 163 6.41 -6.36 5.45
N ASP A 164 6.05 -7.23 6.40
CA ASP A 164 5.66 -8.60 6.08
C ASP A 164 4.43 -8.57 5.17
N THR A 165 4.48 -9.29 4.06
CA THR A 165 3.44 -9.22 3.01
C THR A 165 2.08 -9.64 3.54
N ASP A 166 2.04 -10.66 4.39
CA ASP A 166 0.82 -11.15 5.02
C ASP A 166 0.20 -10.10 5.95
N ASP A 167 1.01 -9.27 6.62
CA ASP A 167 0.49 -8.18 7.46
C ASP A 167 -0.14 -7.08 6.62
N LEU A 168 0.45 -6.75 5.47
CA LEU A 168 -0.11 -5.78 4.53
C LEU A 168 -1.43 -6.26 3.92
N ILE A 169 -1.51 -7.54 3.56
CA ILE A 169 -2.75 -8.14 3.06
C ILE A 169 -3.82 -8.13 4.15
N ARG A 170 -3.48 -8.54 5.38
CA ARG A 170 -4.40 -8.50 6.53
C ARG A 170 -4.88 -7.08 6.83
N ASP A 171 -4.01 -6.07 6.73
CA ASP A 171 -4.38 -4.68 6.94
C ASP A 171 -5.38 -4.18 5.89
N ILE A 172 -5.17 -4.56 4.61
CA ILE A 172 -6.10 -4.27 3.52
C ILE A 172 -7.45 -4.94 3.77
N ASP A 173 -7.48 -6.22 4.11
CA ASP A 173 -8.71 -6.99 4.35
C ASP A 173 -9.49 -6.43 5.54
N HIS A 174 -8.79 -6.16 6.64
CA HIS A 174 -9.36 -5.51 7.81
C HIS A 174 -9.96 -4.16 7.44
N ALA A 175 -9.23 -3.32 6.71
CA ALA A 175 -9.72 -1.99 6.32
C ALA A 175 -10.93 -2.05 5.37
N LEU A 176 -10.98 -3.04 4.48
CA LEU A 176 -12.14 -3.28 3.63
C LEU A 176 -13.36 -3.68 4.46
N ALA A 177 -13.21 -4.65 5.36
CA ALA A 177 -14.30 -5.09 6.24
C ALA A 177 -14.84 -3.95 7.12
N GLU A 178 -13.94 -3.19 7.77
CA GLU A 178 -14.28 -2.06 8.63
C GLU A 178 -14.90 -0.87 7.88
N ALA A 179 -14.62 -0.75 6.58
CA ALA A 179 -15.24 0.25 5.71
C ALA A 179 -16.61 -0.18 5.16
N GLY A 180 -17.03 -1.42 5.45
CA GLY A 180 -18.33 -1.98 5.09
C GLY A 180 -18.37 -2.70 3.74
N PHE A 181 -17.22 -3.12 3.22
CA PHE A 181 -17.14 -3.93 2.00
C PHE A 181 -17.29 -5.42 2.32
N GLU A 182 -17.91 -6.17 1.42
CA GLU A 182 -17.86 -7.64 1.45
C GLU A 182 -16.50 -8.07 0.87
N VAL A 183 -15.70 -8.76 1.68
CA VAL A 183 -14.34 -9.21 1.39
C VAL A 183 -14.26 -10.73 1.43
#